data_AF-A0A955ENX6-F1
#
_entry.id   AF-A0A955ENX6-F1
#
_cell.length_a   1.000
_cell.length_b   1.000
_cell.length_c   1.000
_cell.angle_alpha   90.00
_cell.angle_beta   90.00
_cell.angle_gamma   90.00
#
_symmetry.space_group_name_H-M   'P 1'
#
loop_
_entity.id
_entity.type
_entity.pdbx_description
1 polymer ?
#
loop_
_entity_poly.entity_id
_entity_poly.type
_entity_poly.pdbx_seq_one_letter_code
_entity_poly.pdbx_strand_id
1 'polypeptide(L)'
;MRKAVILARVSTKKQETEGLSLEDIQLPQMREYAEDKDFEVVHEYVFSESADKGIRKKFNEMMDFVKKNKDVQAIIAFRVDRATRNFADH
;
A
#
# COMPACT_ATOMS: atom_id res chain seq x y z
N MET A 1 -6.58 -19.71 -1.64
CA MET A 1 -6.45 -18.28 -1.34
C MET A 1 -5.25 -18.02 -0.45
N ARG A 2 -4.33 -17.20 -0.95
CA ARG A 2 -3.12 -16.75 -0.25
C ARG A 2 -3.39 -15.40 0.39
N LYS A 3 -2.92 -15.10 1.60
CA LYS A 3 -3.22 -13.79 2.20
C LYS A 3 -2.27 -12.71 1.70
N ALA A 4 -2.82 -11.53 1.44
CA ALA A 4 -2.07 -10.37 1.00
C ALA A 4 -2.47 -9.13 1.79
N VAL A 5 -1.55 -8.17 1.87
CA VAL A 5 -1.83 -6.82 2.36
C VAL A 5 -1.69 -5.81 1.23
N ILE A 6 -2.58 -4.84 1.21
CA ILE A 6 -2.55 -3.73 0.25
C ILE A 6 -1.81 -2.56 0.88
N LEU A 7 -0.88 -1.96 0.13
CA LEU A 7 -0.15 -0.76 0.48
C LEU A 7 -0.38 0.31 -0.58
N ALA A 8 -1.18 1.32 -0.25
CA ALA A 8 -1.50 2.42 -1.14
C ALA A 8 -0.96 3.76 -0.59
N ARG A 9 -0.25 4.51 -1.43
CA ARG A 9 0.32 5.83 -1.10
C ARG A 9 -0.26 6.89 -2.04
N VAL A 10 -0.94 7.90 -1.49
CA VAL A 10 -1.43 9.07 -2.22
C VAL A 10 -0.50 10.26 -2.00
N SER A 11 -0.12 10.95 -3.07
CA SER A 11 0.43 12.30 -2.96
C SER A 11 -0.74 13.28 -2.99
N THR A 12 -0.81 14.21 -2.03
CA THR A 12 -1.90 15.21 -1.95
C THR A 12 -2.07 15.99 -3.26
N LYS A 13 -0.97 16.27 -3.98
CA LYS A 13 -1.01 16.90 -5.30
C LYS A 13 -1.63 16.03 -6.40
N LYS A 14 -1.61 14.70 -6.29
CA LYS A 14 -2.13 13.79 -7.33
C LYS A 14 -3.65 13.61 -7.29
N GLN A 15 -4.30 13.87 -6.16
CA GLN A 15 -5.77 13.89 -6.07
C GLN A 15 -6.36 15.03 -6.90
N GLU A 16 -5.68 16.18 -7.00
CA GLU A 16 -6.20 17.36 -7.69
C GLU A 16 -5.96 17.37 -9.21
N THR A 17 -4.95 16.65 -9.73
CA THR A 17 -4.47 16.89 -11.11
C THR A 17 -4.64 15.73 -12.09
N GLU A 18 -4.68 14.46 -11.64
CA GLU A 18 -4.62 13.31 -12.57
C GLU A 18 -5.91 12.48 -12.67
N GLY A 19 -6.98 12.79 -11.93
CA GLY A 19 -8.22 12.00 -11.97
C GLY A 19 -8.08 10.53 -11.51
N LEU A 20 -6.92 10.15 -10.96
CA LEU A 20 -6.61 8.82 -10.43
C LEU A 20 -6.92 8.77 -8.92
N SER A 21 -8.19 8.91 -8.57
CA SER A 21 -8.64 8.83 -7.16
C SER A 21 -8.14 7.54 -6.51
N LEU A 22 -7.56 7.65 -5.32
CA LEU A 22 -7.04 6.49 -4.60
C LEU A 22 -8.18 5.57 -4.19
N GLU A 23 -9.28 6.14 -3.70
CA GLU A 23 -10.43 5.38 -3.21
C GLU A 23 -11.26 4.83 -4.36
N ASP A 24 -11.46 5.60 -5.43
CA ASP A 24 -12.37 5.21 -6.50
C ASP A 24 -11.70 4.41 -7.63
N ILE A 25 -10.36 4.44 -7.76
CA ILE A 25 -9.65 3.80 -8.88
C ILE A 25 -8.52 2.89 -8.38
N GLN A 26 -7.59 3.41 -7.57
CA GLN A 26 -6.39 2.62 -7.22
C GLN A 26 -6.72 1.44 -6.29
N LEU A 27 -7.52 1.66 -5.24
CA LEU A 27 -7.92 0.58 -4.33
C LEU A 27 -8.76 -0.50 -5.03
N PRO A 28 -9.79 -0.17 -5.83
CA PRO A 28 -10.52 -1.16 -6.62
C PRO A 28 -9.62 -1.98 -7.54
N GLN A 29 -8.68 -1.33 -8.25
CA GLN A 29 -7.73 -2.03 -9.12
C GLN A 29 -6.80 -2.96 -8.34
N MET A 30 -6.36 -2.56 -7.14
CA MET A 30 -5.52 -3.41 -6.28
C MET A 30 -6.29 -4.59 -5.70
N ARG A 31 -7.57 -4.40 -5.35
CA ARG A 31 -8.46 -5.47 -4.89
C ARG A 31 -8.78 -6.45 -6.02
N GLU A 32 -9.14 -5.94 -7.18
CA GLU A 32 -9.38 -6.76 -8.38
C GLU A 32 -8.13 -7.58 -8.75
N TYR A 33 -6.95 -6.95 -8.72
CA TYR A 33 -5.69 -7.65 -8.92
C TYR A 33 -5.44 -8.75 -7.88
N ALA A 34 -5.78 -8.50 -6.62
CA ALA A 34 -5.68 -9.50 -5.56
C ALA A 34 -6.61 -10.68 -5.83
N GLU A 35 -7.87 -10.41 -6.16
CA GLU A 35 -8.87 -11.44 -6.48
C GLU A 35 -8.49 -12.27 -7.71
N ASP A 36 -8.07 -11.64 -8.81
CA ASP A 36 -7.59 -12.31 -10.04
C ASP A 36 -6.41 -13.26 -9.77
N LYS A 37 -5.61 -12.94 -8.75
CA LYS A 37 -4.41 -13.70 -8.38
C LYS A 37 -4.63 -14.66 -7.20
N ASP A 38 -5.89 -14.91 -6.81
CA ASP A 38 -6.28 -15.77 -5.68
C ASP A 38 -5.69 -15.30 -4.34
N PHE A 39 -5.53 -13.98 -4.18
CA PHE A 39 -5.13 -13.35 -2.93
C PHE A 39 -6.34 -12.86 -2.12
N GLU A 40 -6.36 -13.20 -0.84
CA GLU A 40 -7.28 -12.66 0.15
C GLU A 40 -6.65 -11.42 0.79
N VAL A 41 -7.26 -10.25 0.59
CA VAL A 41 -6.79 -8.99 1.19
C VAL A 41 -7.19 -8.96 2.67
N VAL A 42 -6.22 -9.15 3.57
CA VAL A 42 -6.49 -9.17 5.03
C VAL A 42 -6.36 -7.80 5.68
N HIS A 43 -5.66 -6.86 5.03
CA HIS A 43 -5.52 -5.50 5.52
C HIS A 43 -5.14 -4.53 4.40
N GLU A 44 -5.60 -3.29 4.53
CA GLU A 44 -5.35 -2.21 3.57
C GLU A 44 -4.70 -1.02 4.29
N TYR A 45 -3.48 -0.69 3.90
CA TYR A 45 -2.69 0.39 4.46
C TYR A 45 -2.65 1.58 3.49
N VAL A 46 -3.41 2.62 3.80
CA VAL A 46 -3.54 3.83 2.96
C VAL A 46 -2.91 5.05 3.62
N PHE A 47 -1.94 5.70 2.94
CA PHE A 47 -1.21 6.86 3.48
C PHE A 47 -1.18 8.05 2.52
N SER A 48 -1.29 9.26 3.06
CA SER A 48 -1.08 10.52 2.34
C SER A 48 0.33 11.06 2.52
N GLU A 49 0.90 11.57 1.44
CA GLU A 49 2.25 12.15 1.36
C GLU A 49 2.42 13.44 2.16
N SER A 50 1.31 14.10 2.49
CA SER A 50 1.30 15.24 3.40
C SER A 50 1.73 14.88 4.83
N ALA A 51 1.74 13.60 5.19
CA ALA A 51 2.09 13.11 6.52
C ALA A 51 3.44 12.36 6.51
N ASP A 52 4.52 13.07 6.19
CA ASP A 52 5.89 12.52 6.11
C ASP A 52 6.27 11.67 7.34
N LYS A 53 5.94 12.15 8.56
CA LYS A 53 6.16 11.42 9.83
C LYS A 53 5.24 10.21 10.03
N GLY A 54 4.04 10.23 9.44
CA GLY A 54 3.04 9.17 9.58
C GLY A 54 3.30 7.95 8.68
N ILE A 55 3.95 8.17 7.53
CA ILE A 55 4.24 7.12 6.54
C ILE A 55 5.15 6.05 7.13
N ARG A 56 6.25 6.45 7.80
CA ARG A 56 7.19 5.49 8.41
C ARG A 56 6.53 4.70 9.52
N LYS A 57 5.70 5.34 10.34
CA LYS A 57 4.96 4.67 11.42
C LYS A 57 4.04 3.59 10.85
N LYS A 58 3.18 3.95 9.89
CA LYS A 58 2.23 2.99 9.33
C LYS A 58 2.91 1.91 8.46
N PHE A 59 4.03 2.22 7.81
CA PHE A 59 4.85 1.21 7.14
C PHE A 59 5.44 0.21 8.14
N ASN A 60 5.97 0.70 9.27
CA ASN A 60 6.43 -0.18 10.34
C ASN A 60 5.28 -1.02 10.90
N GLU A 61 4.08 -0.44 11.09
CA GLU A 61 2.89 -1.18 11.52
C GLU A 61 2.51 -2.31 10.54
N MET A 62 2.56 -2.05 9.22
CA MET A 62 2.39 -3.07 8.19
C MET A 62 3.46 -4.16 8.29
N MET A 63 4.74 -3.77 8.44
CA MET A 63 5.83 -4.74 8.56
C MET A 63 5.70 -5.59 9.82
N ASP A 64 5.32 -5.00 10.96
CA ASP A 64 5.02 -5.72 12.20
C ASP A 64 3.83 -6.67 12.02
N PHE A 65 2.79 -6.25 11.30
CA PHE A 65 1.65 -7.10 10.97
C PHE A 65 2.08 -8.31 10.13
N VAL A 66 2.83 -8.12 9.05
CA VAL A 66 3.32 -9.23 8.21
C VAL A 66 4.27 -10.14 8.99
N LYS A 67 5.12 -9.58 9.86
CA LYS A 67 6.02 -10.38 10.71
C LYS A 67 5.27 -11.24 11.73
N LYS A 68 4.16 -10.72 12.29
CA LYS A 68 3.31 -11.46 13.23
C LYS A 68 2.45 -12.51 12.52
N ASN A 69 1.98 -12.20 11.32
CA ASN A 69 1.08 -13.04 10.53
C ASN A 69 1.86 -13.73 9.41
N LYS A 70 2.50 -14.87 9.74
CA LYS A 70 3.30 -15.68 8.79
C LYS A 70 2.50 -16.27 7.62
N ASP A 71 1.18 -16.21 7.72
CA ASP A 71 0.23 -16.61 6.69
C ASP A 71 0.04 -15.54 5.60
N VAL A 72 0.51 -14.31 5.81
CA VAL A 72 0.58 -13.27 4.77
C VAL A 72 1.75 -13.58 3.83
N GLN A 73 1.44 -13.82 2.55
CA GLN A 73 2.40 -14.24 1.54
C GLN A 73 2.78 -13.13 0.55
N ALA A 74 2.00 -12.04 0.49
CA ALA A 74 2.22 -10.97 -0.48
C ALA A 74 1.90 -9.58 0.07
N ILE A 75 2.60 -8.58 -0.48
CA ILE A 75 2.31 -7.16 -0.31
C ILE A 75 2.02 -6.61 -1.71
N ILE A 76 0.83 -6.06 -1.90
CA ILE A 76 0.36 -5.49 -3.18
C ILE A 76 0.49 -3.97 -3.06
N ALA A 77 1.17 -3.32 -3.99
CA ALA A 77 1.36 -1.87 -4.01
C ALA A 77 1.12 -1.29 -5.41
N PHE A 78 0.38 -0.18 -5.50
CA PHE A 78 0.01 0.43 -6.80
C PHE A 78 1.21 1.04 -7.55
N ARG A 79 2.17 1.63 -6.84
CA ARG A 79 3.42 2.15 -7.42
C ARG A 79 4.60 1.84 -6.51
N VAL A 80 5.55 1.06 -7.03
CA VAL A 80 6.80 0.67 -6.35
C VAL A 80 7.81 1.84 -6.26
N ASP A 81 7.65 2.88 -7.07
CA ASP A 81 8.62 3.99 -7.26
C ASP A 81 8.94 4.80 -5.99
N ARG A 82 8.19 4.59 -4.90
CA ARG A 82 8.49 5.22 -3.59
C ARG A 82 8.81 4.25 -2.46
N ALA A 83 8.87 2.94 -2.72
CA ALA A 83 9.34 1.95 -1.75
C ALA A 83 10.87 1.85 -1.70
N THR A 84 11.57 2.19 -2.80
CA THR A 84 13.00 1.88 -2.95
C THR A 84 13.91 3.09 -3.20
N ARG A 85 13.39 4.32 -3.36
CA ARG A 85 14.23 5.46 -3.79
C ARG A 85 14.73 6.41 -2.69
N ASN A 86 14.38 6.23 -1.42
CA ASN A 86 15.01 7.03 -0.35
C ASN A 86 14.99 6.39 1.05
N PHE A 87 15.19 5.07 1.14
CA PHE A 87 15.55 4.43 2.42
C PHE A 87 17.07 4.29 2.59
N ALA A 88 17.87 4.95 1.74
CA ALA A 88 19.28 5.19 2.00
C ALA A 88 19.41 6.49 2.81
N ASP A 89 19.59 6.31 4.10
CA ASP A 89 20.54 7.01 4.97
C ASP A 89 20.73 8.54 4.80
N HIS A 90 20.16 9.30 5.74
CA HIS A 90 20.94 10.19 6.61
C HIS A 90 20.30 10.26 8.00
#